data_AF-A0A936IKN1-F1
#
_entry.id   AF-A0A936IKN1-F1
#
_cell.length_a   1.000
_cell.length_b   1.000
_cell.length_c   1.000
_cell.angle_alpha   90.00
_cell.angle_beta   90.00
_cell.angle_gamma   90.00
#
_symmetry.space_group_name_H-M   'P 1'
#
loop_
_entity.id
_entity.type
_entity.pdbx_description
1 polymer ?
#
loop_
_entity_poly.entity_id
_entity_poly.type
_entity_poly.pdbx_seq_one_letter_code
_entity_poly.pdbx_strand_id
1 'polypeptide(L)'
;MRRTAKRVAALDKLVAALQHGICDEAAARELYALGPEAVALALLAAARRIAEQDARLVVQDARLALLEAQAQSPGGVSAGTPSGLRPVYTKPNAAAGQTTTGRRRKRPGAREGHPGTRRPAPPRIDARQEHRLAACPCCGGALQRCNRSRTRIIEDLLENLRAEATEHTIHRDYCPSCRKHVEPVVPDALPNATFGHRLISFTSWCHYGLGVTLDQLIDILQFHLQTRLSAGGLIAAWQRLAEMLAPGTNNWRSRPGNRPTCTPTKPAGAWLARPAGCGVLPMARSATT
;
A
#
# COMPACT_ATOMS: atom_id res chain seq x y z
N MET A 1 17.56 19.43 -80.05
CA MET A 1 17.31 18.53 -78.91
C MET A 1 17.83 19.05 -77.55
N ARG A 2 19.13 19.42 -77.39
CA ARG A 2 19.67 19.87 -76.08
C ARG A 2 19.02 21.13 -75.47
N ARG A 3 18.58 22.10 -76.28
CA ARG A 3 17.91 23.33 -75.80
C ARG A 3 16.52 23.06 -75.21
N THR A 4 15.75 22.17 -75.83
CA THR A 4 14.41 21.79 -75.36
C THR A 4 14.49 21.04 -74.04
N ALA A 5 15.42 20.09 -73.91
CA ALA A 5 15.63 19.35 -72.67
C ALA A 5 16.02 20.26 -71.48
N LYS A 6 16.89 21.26 -71.72
CA LYS A 6 17.25 22.25 -70.70
C LYS A 6 16.05 23.13 -70.28
N ARG A 7 15.17 23.47 -71.22
CA ARG A 7 13.97 24.28 -70.95
C ARG A 7 12.94 23.51 -70.12
N VAL A 8 12.73 22.23 -70.42
CA VAL A 8 11.84 21.36 -69.64
C VAL A 8 12.37 21.17 -68.23
N ALA A 9 13.67 20.88 -68.06
CA ALA A 9 14.28 20.73 -66.74
C ALA A 9 14.21 22.01 -65.89
N ALA A 10 14.33 23.19 -66.51
CA ALA A 10 14.16 24.47 -65.83
C ALA A 10 12.71 24.70 -65.38
N LEU A 11 11.74 24.37 -66.24
CA LEU A 11 10.32 24.45 -65.92
C LEU A 11 9.94 23.52 -64.77
N ASP A 12 10.36 22.25 -64.82
CA ASP A 12 10.08 21.26 -63.78
C ASP A 12 10.62 21.70 -62.42
N LYS A 13 11.83 22.28 -62.41
CA LYS A 13 12.44 22.83 -61.18
C LYS A 13 11.60 23.97 -60.60
N LEU A 14 11.14 24.90 -61.44
CA LEU A 14 10.35 26.05 -61.01
C LEU A 14 8.95 25.64 -60.53
N VAL A 15 8.30 24.70 -61.23
CA VAL A 15 6.99 24.17 -60.82
C VAL A 15 7.10 23.39 -59.51
N ALA A 16 8.15 22.58 -59.33
CA ALA A 16 8.38 21.87 -58.07
C ALA A 16 8.61 22.85 -56.91
N ALA A 17 9.44 23.88 -57.10
CA ALA A 17 9.67 24.91 -56.08
C ALA A 17 8.36 25.60 -55.68
N LEU A 18 7.50 25.94 -56.66
CA LEU A 18 6.20 26.54 -56.44
C LEU A 18 5.25 25.62 -55.65
N GLN A 19 5.19 24.32 -55.97
CA GLN A 19 4.38 23.33 -55.23
C GLN A 19 4.83 23.16 -53.76
N HIS A 20 6.07 23.52 -53.46
CA HIS A 20 6.62 23.55 -52.10
C HIS A 20 6.46 24.92 -51.40
N GLY A 21 5.81 25.89 -52.04
CA GLY A 21 5.62 27.24 -51.49
C GLY A 21 6.87 28.13 -51.60
N ILE A 22 7.84 27.74 -52.43
CA ILE A 22 9.10 28.45 -52.64
C ILE A 22 9.03 29.08 -54.03
N CYS A 23 8.42 30.25 -54.12
CA CYS A 23 8.37 31.05 -55.34
C CYS A 23 8.64 32.52 -54.98
N ASP A 24 9.83 32.99 -55.33
CA ASP A 24 10.22 34.39 -55.19
C ASP A 24 9.97 35.17 -56.49
N GLU A 25 10.11 36.49 -56.43
CA GLU A 25 9.87 37.35 -57.59
C GLU A 25 10.82 37.02 -58.76
N ALA A 26 12.04 36.56 -58.47
CA ALA A 26 13.00 36.14 -59.48
C ALA A 26 12.51 34.88 -60.22
N ALA A 27 12.08 33.84 -59.50
CA ALA A 27 11.50 32.63 -60.08
C ALA A 27 10.23 32.92 -60.90
N ALA A 28 9.39 33.86 -60.45
CA ALA A 28 8.20 34.28 -61.18
C ALA A 28 8.56 34.97 -62.52
N ARG A 29 9.59 35.83 -62.53
CA ARG A 29 10.11 36.46 -63.75
C ARG A 29 10.76 35.44 -64.69
N GLU A 30 11.45 34.43 -64.15
CA GLU A 30 12.00 33.31 -64.94
C GLU A 30 10.90 32.45 -65.58
N LEU A 31 9.83 32.13 -64.85
CA LEU A 31 8.64 31.45 -65.38
C LEU A 31 7.99 32.25 -66.51
N TYR A 32 7.87 33.58 -66.36
CA TYR A 32 7.34 34.45 -67.40
C TYR A 32 8.22 34.46 -68.66
N ALA A 33 9.55 34.47 -68.51
CA ALA A 33 10.49 34.40 -69.62
C ALA A 33 10.43 33.06 -70.38
N LEU A 34 9.96 31.99 -69.73
CA LEU A 34 9.71 30.68 -70.36
C LEU A 34 8.43 30.67 -71.22
N GLY A 35 7.61 31.71 -71.18
CA GLY A 35 6.44 31.90 -72.04
C GLY A 35 5.08 31.62 -71.39
N PRO A 36 3.97 31.95 -72.07
CA PRO A 36 2.63 31.92 -71.49
C PRO A 36 2.18 30.50 -71.06
N GLU A 37 2.55 29.48 -71.83
CA GLU A 37 2.24 28.07 -71.52
C GLU A 37 2.90 27.60 -70.21
N ALA A 38 4.11 28.09 -69.92
CA ALA A 38 4.83 27.75 -68.68
C ALA A 38 4.15 28.36 -67.46
N VAL A 39 3.65 29.59 -67.58
CA VAL A 39 2.89 30.28 -66.54
C VAL A 39 1.54 29.59 -66.31
N ALA A 40 0.82 29.24 -67.37
CA ALA A 40 -0.45 28.50 -67.27
C ALA A 40 -0.27 27.17 -66.55
N LEU A 41 0.76 26.40 -66.91
CA LEU A 41 1.10 25.14 -66.24
C LEU A 41 1.42 25.34 -64.76
N ALA A 42 2.23 26.34 -64.42
CA ALA A 42 2.61 26.64 -63.05
C ALA A 42 1.39 27.05 -62.19
N LEU A 43 0.49 27.87 -62.72
CA LEU A 43 -0.75 28.26 -62.05
C LEU A 43 -1.70 27.08 -61.84
N LEU A 44 -1.85 26.21 -62.84
CA LEU A 44 -2.66 24.99 -62.71
C LEU A 44 -2.06 24.02 -61.68
N ALA A 45 -0.73 23.88 -61.65
CA ALA A 45 -0.02 23.09 -60.66
C ALA A 45 -0.19 23.68 -59.24
N ALA A 46 -0.16 25.01 -59.10
CA ALA A 46 -0.44 25.71 -57.85
C ALA A 46 -1.87 25.47 -57.37
N ALA A 47 -2.86 25.66 -58.25
CA ALA A 47 -4.28 25.48 -57.94
C ALA A 47 -4.58 24.05 -57.49
N ARG A 48 -3.99 23.05 -58.17
CA ARG A 48 -4.10 21.65 -57.76
C ARG A 48 -3.50 21.42 -56.37
N ARG A 49 -2.33 21.99 -56.08
CA ARG A 49 -1.67 21.84 -54.77
C ARG A 49 -2.49 22.47 -53.65
N ILE A 50 -3.07 23.64 -53.88
CA ILE A 50 -3.96 24.31 -52.93
C ILE A 50 -5.17 23.41 -52.64
N ALA A 51 -5.84 22.89 -53.68
CA ALA A 51 -6.98 21.99 -53.50
C ALA A 51 -6.61 20.71 -52.71
N GLU A 52 -5.42 20.12 -52.97
CA GLU A 52 -4.92 18.97 -52.22
C GLU A 52 -4.61 19.31 -50.75
N GLN A 53 -4.10 20.52 -50.47
CA GLN A 53 -3.84 20.99 -49.12
C GLN A 53 -5.15 21.26 -48.36
N ASP A 54 -6.13 21.90 -48.99
CA ASP A 54 -7.44 22.18 -48.40
C ASP A 54 -8.17 20.88 -48.04
N ALA A 55 -8.13 19.87 -48.93
CA ALA A 55 -8.69 18.56 -48.62
C ALA A 55 -8.02 17.89 -47.41
N ARG A 56 -6.70 18.05 -47.24
CA ARG A 56 -5.98 17.53 -46.07
C ARG A 56 -6.31 18.30 -44.79
N LEU A 57 -6.53 19.61 -44.88
CA LEU A 57 -6.95 20.43 -43.75
C LEU A 57 -8.34 20.01 -43.29
N VAL A 58 -9.30 19.83 -44.19
CA VAL A 58 -10.65 19.32 -43.85
C VAL A 58 -10.60 17.99 -43.11
N VAL A 59 -9.75 17.05 -43.56
CA VAL A 59 -9.57 15.76 -42.87
C VAL A 59 -8.92 15.92 -41.49
N GLN A 60 -7.94 16.82 -41.36
CA GLN A 60 -7.30 17.09 -40.07
C GLN A 60 -8.26 17.76 -39.10
N ASP A 61 -9.05 18.74 -39.55
CA ASP A 61 -10.04 19.43 -38.74
C ASP A 61 -11.13 18.46 -38.27
N ALA A 62 -11.61 17.56 -39.13
CA ALA A 62 -12.54 16.50 -38.74
C ALA A 62 -11.93 15.57 -37.66
N ARG A 63 -10.64 15.24 -37.76
CA ARG A 63 -9.94 14.44 -36.75
C ARG A 63 -9.77 15.20 -35.43
N LEU A 64 -9.43 16.48 -35.49
CA LEU A 64 -9.33 17.34 -34.30
C LEU A 64 -10.69 17.44 -33.61
N ALA A 65 -11.77 17.66 -34.35
CA ALA A 65 -13.13 17.68 -33.80
C ALA A 65 -13.51 16.36 -33.10
N LEU A 66 -13.13 15.20 -33.67
CA LEU A 66 -13.34 13.90 -33.03
C LEU A 66 -12.53 13.74 -31.73
N LEU A 67 -11.26 14.15 -31.74
CA LEU A 67 -10.39 14.08 -30.56
C LEU A 67 -10.85 15.06 -29.47
N GLU A 68 -11.29 16.25 -29.84
CA GLU A 68 -11.87 17.24 -28.92
C GLU A 68 -13.19 16.73 -28.32
N ALA A 69 -14.05 16.11 -29.12
CA ALA A 69 -15.27 15.46 -28.61
C ALA A 69 -14.97 14.34 -27.61
N GLN A 70 -13.89 13.58 -27.83
CA GLN A 70 -13.41 12.58 -26.86
C GLN A 70 -12.81 13.24 -25.61
N ALA A 71 -12.08 14.35 -25.75
CA ALA A 71 -11.41 15.05 -24.66
C ALA A 71 -12.35 15.90 -23.79
N GLN A 72 -13.43 16.44 -24.35
CA GLN A 72 -14.45 17.20 -23.62
C GLN A 72 -15.27 16.33 -22.63
N SER A 73 -15.04 15.01 -22.61
CA SER A 73 -15.47 14.15 -21.50
C SER A 73 -14.40 14.19 -20.39
N PRO A 74 -14.64 14.87 -19.25
CA PRO A 74 -13.65 14.98 -18.19
C PRO A 74 -13.38 13.58 -17.63
N GLY A 75 -12.22 13.01 -17.96
CA GLY A 75 -11.80 11.67 -17.51
C GLY A 75 -12.36 10.48 -18.31
N GLY A 76 -12.86 10.68 -19.53
CA GLY A 76 -13.39 9.58 -20.36
C GLY A 76 -14.66 8.95 -19.78
N VAL A 77 -15.37 9.68 -18.92
CA VAL A 77 -16.60 9.24 -18.26
C VAL A 77 -17.77 10.03 -18.83
N SER A 78 -18.54 9.42 -19.72
CA SER A 78 -19.85 9.96 -20.09
C SER A 78 -20.86 9.68 -18.97
N ALA A 79 -21.98 10.40 -18.93
CA ALA A 79 -23.05 10.13 -17.95
C ALA A 79 -23.59 8.68 -18.01
N GLY A 80 -23.36 7.98 -19.14
CA GLY A 80 -23.70 6.56 -19.32
C GLY A 80 -22.61 5.57 -18.89
N THR A 81 -21.41 6.02 -18.48
CA THR A 81 -20.34 5.13 -18.03
C THR A 81 -20.65 4.60 -16.62
N PRO A 82 -20.84 3.27 -16.44
CA PRO A 82 -21.16 2.71 -15.14
C PRO A 82 -20.01 2.90 -14.14
N SER A 83 -20.34 3.03 -12.85
CA SER A 83 -19.39 3.35 -11.77
C SER A 83 -18.16 2.42 -11.69
N GLY A 84 -18.29 1.17 -12.16
CA GLY A 84 -17.21 0.17 -12.20
C GLY A 84 -16.10 0.48 -13.20
N LEU A 85 -16.39 1.19 -14.30
CA LEU A 85 -15.43 1.56 -15.34
C LEU A 85 -14.76 2.91 -15.11
N ARG A 86 -15.19 3.67 -14.09
CA ARG A 86 -14.55 4.94 -13.70
C ARG A 86 -13.20 4.64 -13.02
N PRO A 87 -12.06 5.11 -13.55
CA PRO A 87 -10.77 4.93 -12.91
C PRO A 87 -10.78 5.43 -11.46
N VAL A 88 -10.13 4.71 -10.54
CA VAL A 88 -10.23 4.99 -9.09
C VAL A 88 -9.74 6.40 -8.75
N TYR A 89 -8.73 6.91 -9.47
CA TYR A 89 -8.16 8.23 -9.25
C TYR A 89 -9.07 9.39 -9.73
N THR A 90 -10.07 9.13 -10.60
CA THR A 90 -11.03 10.16 -11.04
C THR A 90 -12.29 10.21 -10.18
N LYS A 91 -12.44 9.25 -9.25
CA LYS A 91 -13.56 9.27 -8.30
C LYS A 91 -13.28 10.37 -7.27
N PRO A 92 -14.23 11.29 -7.02
CA PRO A 92 -14.04 12.31 -6.00
C PRO A 92 -13.82 11.64 -4.65
N ASN A 93 -12.74 12.02 -3.97
CA ASN A 93 -12.51 11.62 -2.60
C ASN A 93 -13.65 12.21 -1.75
N ALA A 94 -14.37 11.35 -1.03
CA ALA A 94 -15.34 11.84 -0.06
C ALA A 94 -14.62 12.69 1.00
N ALA A 95 -15.22 13.81 1.40
CA ALA A 95 -14.68 14.65 2.45
C ALA A 95 -14.40 13.81 3.71
N ALA A 96 -13.36 14.18 4.48
CA ALA A 96 -12.95 13.42 5.66
C ALA A 96 -14.15 13.18 6.61
N GLY A 97 -14.48 11.91 6.85
CA GLY A 97 -15.62 11.53 7.69
C GLY A 97 -16.98 11.50 6.99
N GLN A 98 -17.03 11.65 5.66
CA GLN A 98 -18.24 11.51 4.84
C GLN A 98 -18.13 10.32 3.87
N THR A 99 -19.27 9.78 3.46
CA THR A 99 -19.39 8.81 2.36
C THR A 99 -19.46 9.55 1.02
N THR A 100 -19.31 8.82 -0.08
CA THR A 100 -19.53 9.35 -1.44
C THR A 100 -20.97 9.85 -1.67
N THR A 101 -21.90 9.52 -0.77
CA THR A 101 -23.29 9.98 -0.74
C THR A 101 -23.53 11.14 0.25
N GLY A 102 -22.48 11.76 0.78
CA GLY A 102 -22.56 12.88 1.73
C GLY A 102 -23.00 12.50 3.15
N ARG A 103 -23.20 11.21 3.45
CA ARG A 103 -23.57 10.75 4.80
C ARG A 103 -22.34 10.70 5.69
N ARG A 104 -22.52 10.96 6.99
CA ARG A 104 -21.45 10.74 7.98
C ARG A 104 -20.98 9.29 7.94
N ARG A 105 -19.69 9.09 7.71
CA ARG A 105 -19.04 7.78 7.72
C ARG A 105 -19.11 7.22 9.14
N LYS A 106 -19.65 6.01 9.28
CA LYS A 106 -19.64 5.30 10.56
C LYS A 106 -18.19 5.05 10.98
N ARG A 107 -17.92 5.11 12.28
CA ARG A 107 -16.60 4.75 12.82
C ARG A 107 -16.26 3.32 12.36
N PRO A 108 -15.09 3.10 11.75
CA PRO A 108 -14.63 1.74 11.44
C PRO A 108 -14.47 0.92 12.72
N GLY A 109 -14.77 -0.38 12.64
CA GLY A 109 -14.63 -1.32 13.75
C GLY A 109 -15.95 -1.74 14.39
N ALA A 110 -15.86 -2.70 15.31
CA ALA A 110 -17.00 -3.19 16.07
C ALA A 110 -17.54 -2.09 17.01
N ARG A 111 -18.84 -2.13 17.32
CA ARG A 111 -19.48 -1.19 18.25
C ARG A 111 -18.88 -1.34 19.65
N GLU A 112 -18.89 -0.26 20.43
CA GLU A 112 -18.53 -0.32 21.85
C GLU A 112 -19.40 -1.35 22.58
N GLY A 113 -18.77 -2.18 23.43
CA GLY A 113 -19.42 -3.30 24.10
C GLY A 113 -19.39 -4.63 23.35
N HIS A 114 -18.82 -4.73 22.15
CA HIS A 114 -18.68 -6.03 21.48
C HIS A 114 -17.71 -6.96 22.25
N PRO A 115 -18.06 -8.24 22.42
CA PRO A 115 -17.16 -9.23 23.01
C PRO A 115 -15.95 -9.45 22.09
N GLY A 116 -14.75 -9.23 22.64
CA GLY A 116 -13.52 -9.42 21.88
C GLY A 116 -13.36 -10.85 21.40
N THR A 117 -13.31 -11.05 20.08
CA THR A 117 -12.99 -12.35 19.49
C THR A 117 -11.49 -12.52 19.39
N ARG A 118 -10.99 -13.70 19.76
CA ARG A 118 -9.57 -14.07 19.60
C ARG A 118 -9.48 -15.32 18.76
N ARG A 119 -8.34 -15.49 18.10
CA ARG A 119 -8.02 -16.73 17.39
C ARG A 119 -8.02 -17.89 18.40
N PRO A 120 -8.65 -19.04 18.08
CA PRO A 120 -8.54 -20.22 18.91
C PRO A 120 -7.09 -20.70 18.98
N ALA A 121 -6.73 -21.37 20.07
CA ALA A 121 -5.44 -22.06 20.15
C ALA A 121 -5.35 -23.15 19.06
N PRO A 122 -4.15 -23.43 18.53
CA PRO A 122 -3.98 -24.52 17.59
C PRO A 122 -4.40 -25.86 18.24
N PRO A 123 -5.03 -26.76 17.49
CA PRO A 123 -5.57 -28.01 18.03
C PRO A 123 -4.48 -29.00 18.44
N ARG A 124 -3.30 -28.90 17.84
CA ARG A 124 -2.15 -29.78 18.07
C ARG A 124 -0.94 -28.94 18.48
N ILE A 125 -0.19 -29.45 19.45
CA ILE A 125 1.12 -28.93 19.85
C ILE A 125 2.16 -29.94 19.38
N ASP A 126 3.09 -29.50 18.55
CA ASP A 126 4.13 -30.34 17.94
C ASP A 126 5.36 -30.44 18.84
N ALA A 127 5.70 -29.37 19.55
CA ALA A 127 6.87 -29.30 20.40
C ALA A 127 6.60 -28.54 21.70
N ARG A 128 7.38 -28.84 22.74
CA ARG A 128 7.37 -28.13 24.03
C ARG A 128 8.78 -27.68 24.37
N GLN A 129 8.92 -26.45 24.82
CA GLN A 129 10.19 -25.88 25.24
C GLN A 129 10.07 -25.18 26.59
N GLU A 130 11.01 -25.45 27.48
CA GLU A 130 11.06 -24.79 28.79
C GLU A 130 12.12 -23.70 28.80
N HIS A 131 11.72 -22.54 29.30
CA HIS A 131 12.55 -21.34 29.37
C HIS A 131 12.73 -20.97 30.83
N ARG A 132 13.96 -21.07 31.34
CA ARG A 132 14.30 -20.72 32.72
C ARG A 132 15.67 -20.05 32.80
N LEU A 133 15.76 -18.96 33.56
CA LEU A 133 17.00 -18.19 33.71
C LEU A 133 17.96 -18.87 34.69
N ALA A 134 19.26 -18.90 34.36
CA ALA A 134 20.28 -19.37 35.30
C ALA A 134 20.60 -18.32 36.38
N ALA A 135 20.66 -17.05 36.00
CA ALA A 135 21.03 -15.93 36.85
C ALA A 135 20.18 -14.69 36.55
N CYS A 136 20.20 -13.71 37.46
CA CYS A 136 19.47 -12.47 37.29
C CYS A 136 20.02 -11.65 36.10
N PRO A 137 19.19 -11.26 35.12
CA PRO A 137 19.63 -10.46 33.97
C PRO A 137 19.95 -9.01 34.34
N CYS A 138 19.54 -8.56 35.53
CA CYS A 138 19.74 -7.20 36.02
C CYS A 138 21.02 -7.05 36.87
N CYS A 139 21.36 -8.04 37.71
CA CYS A 139 22.50 -7.95 38.64
C CYS A 139 23.48 -9.15 38.58
N GLY A 140 23.22 -10.17 37.75
CA GLY A 140 24.01 -11.41 37.72
C GLY A 140 23.85 -12.33 38.94
N GLY A 141 23.13 -11.90 39.98
CA GLY A 141 22.96 -12.65 41.22
C GLY A 141 22.10 -13.91 41.09
N ALA A 142 22.20 -14.76 42.11
CA ALA A 142 21.42 -16.00 42.22
C ALA A 142 19.91 -15.72 42.30
N LEU A 143 19.12 -16.60 41.69
CA LEU A 143 17.66 -16.50 41.65
C LEU A 143 17.02 -17.48 42.64
N GLN A 144 16.05 -16.98 43.39
CA GLN A 144 15.16 -17.82 44.18
C GLN A 144 14.13 -18.46 43.24
N ARG A 145 14.16 -19.79 43.20
CA ARG A 145 13.28 -20.58 42.34
C ARG A 145 11.84 -20.49 42.84
N CYS A 146 10.93 -20.09 41.96
CA CYS A 146 9.50 -20.06 42.25
C CYS A 146 8.76 -21.09 41.41
N ASN A 147 7.61 -21.57 41.89
CA ASN A 147 6.74 -22.49 41.14
C ASN A 147 5.70 -21.74 40.28
N ARG A 148 6.04 -20.54 39.81
CA ARG A 148 5.16 -19.72 38.95
C ARG A 148 5.65 -19.82 37.51
N SER A 149 4.81 -20.26 36.60
CA SER A 149 5.08 -20.29 35.17
C SER A 149 3.89 -19.74 34.38
N ARG A 150 4.15 -19.37 33.13
CA ARG A 150 3.11 -19.11 32.13
C ARG A 150 3.45 -19.82 30.84
N THR A 151 2.45 -20.26 30.10
CA THR A 151 2.63 -20.84 28.77
C THR A 151 2.35 -19.82 27.68
N ARG A 152 3.03 -19.99 26.55
CA ARG A 152 2.79 -19.24 25.33
C ARG A 152 2.94 -20.19 24.14
N ILE A 153 1.93 -20.24 23.29
CA ILE A 153 1.98 -21.04 22.07
C ILE A 153 2.43 -20.15 20.92
N ILE A 154 3.41 -20.61 20.16
CA ILE A 154 3.97 -19.95 18.98
C ILE A 154 3.84 -20.91 17.79
N GLU A 155 3.19 -20.45 16.72
CA GLU A 155 3.16 -21.15 15.45
C GLU A 155 4.20 -20.53 14.51
N ASP A 156 5.14 -21.34 14.04
CA ASP A 156 6.19 -20.88 13.12
C ASP A 156 6.41 -21.85 11.96
N LEU A 157 7.10 -21.36 10.92
CA LEU A 157 7.49 -22.11 9.75
C LEU A 157 8.89 -22.71 9.95
N LEU A 158 9.01 -24.03 9.83
CA LEU A 158 10.28 -24.72 9.82
C LEU A 158 11.02 -24.58 8.48
N GLU A 159 12.30 -24.96 8.47
CA GLU A 159 13.15 -24.98 7.27
C GLU A 159 12.61 -25.88 6.15
N ASN A 160 11.88 -26.93 6.50
CA ASN A 160 11.21 -27.83 5.56
C ASN A 160 9.82 -27.35 5.12
N LEU A 161 9.50 -26.06 5.33
CA LEU A 161 8.22 -25.44 5.00
C LEU A 161 6.99 -26.08 5.67
N ARG A 162 7.19 -26.75 6.82
CA ARG A 162 6.08 -27.22 7.66
C ARG A 162 5.79 -26.20 8.76
N ALA A 163 4.51 -25.97 9.04
CA ALA A 163 4.10 -25.20 10.21
C ALA A 163 4.11 -26.09 11.45
N GLU A 164 4.69 -25.60 12.54
CA GLU A 164 4.69 -26.28 13.83
C GLU A 164 4.24 -25.34 14.95
N ALA A 165 3.39 -25.87 15.84
CA ALA A 165 2.97 -25.18 17.05
C ALA A 165 3.85 -25.61 18.22
N THR A 166 4.68 -24.69 18.73
CA THR A 166 5.53 -24.90 19.90
C THR A 166 4.92 -24.23 21.13
N GLU A 167 4.77 -24.98 22.21
CA GLU A 167 4.38 -24.46 23.51
C GLU A 167 5.62 -24.12 24.35
N HIS A 168 5.77 -22.85 24.69
CA HIS A 168 6.87 -22.34 25.50
C HIS A 168 6.40 -22.16 26.95
N THR A 169 6.97 -22.95 27.87
CA THR A 169 6.78 -22.79 29.31
C THR A 169 7.82 -21.82 29.86
N ILE A 170 7.36 -20.65 30.31
CA ILE A 170 8.22 -19.57 30.80
C ILE A 170 8.16 -19.57 32.32
N HIS A 171 9.27 -19.90 32.97
CA HIS A 171 9.39 -19.86 34.43
C HIS A 171 9.66 -18.44 34.93
N ARG A 172 8.91 -18.03 35.96
CA ARG A 172 9.12 -16.78 36.69
C ARG A 172 9.88 -17.10 37.97
N ASP A 173 11.06 -16.52 38.14
CA ASP A 173 11.86 -16.66 39.36
C ASP A 173 12.02 -15.29 40.04
N TYR A 174 12.38 -15.26 41.33
CA TYR A 174 12.54 -14.02 42.10
C TYR A 174 14.02 -13.71 42.35
N CYS A 175 14.41 -12.46 42.13
CA CYS A 175 15.75 -11.99 42.47
C CYS A 175 15.73 -11.29 43.85
N PRO A 176 16.42 -11.81 44.88
CA PRO A 176 16.45 -11.19 46.20
C PRO A 176 17.24 -9.87 46.22
N SER A 177 18.29 -9.74 45.40
CA SER A 177 19.09 -8.51 45.31
C SER A 177 18.34 -7.37 44.62
N CYS A 178 17.64 -7.65 43.51
CA CYS A 178 16.87 -6.65 42.78
C CYS A 178 15.46 -6.45 43.31
N ARG A 179 14.98 -7.35 44.18
CA ARG A 179 13.60 -7.43 44.68
C ARG A 179 12.54 -7.41 43.58
N LYS A 180 12.78 -8.16 42.51
CA LYS A 180 11.97 -8.18 41.28
C LYS A 180 11.76 -9.61 40.80
N HIS A 181 10.61 -9.87 40.18
CA HIS A 181 10.39 -11.12 39.44
C HIS A 181 11.04 -11.02 38.08
N VAL A 182 11.74 -12.07 37.68
CA VAL A 182 12.47 -12.16 36.41
C VAL A 182 11.89 -13.26 35.53
N GLU A 183 11.81 -12.96 34.23
CA GLU A 183 11.36 -13.89 33.19
C GLU A 183 12.37 -13.94 32.04
N PRO A 184 12.62 -15.12 31.45
CA PRO A 184 13.35 -15.22 30.20
C PRO A 184 12.54 -14.65 29.03
N VAL A 185 13.26 -14.25 27.98
CA VAL A 185 12.67 -13.87 26.69
C VAL A 185 12.54 -15.13 25.84
N VAL A 186 11.40 -15.30 25.18
CA VAL A 186 11.24 -16.36 24.18
C VAL A 186 11.82 -15.87 22.86
N PRO A 187 12.85 -16.52 22.30
CA PRO A 187 13.55 -16.04 21.11
C PRO A 187 12.77 -16.24 19.80
N ASP A 188 11.75 -17.10 19.81
CA ASP A 188 11.12 -17.59 18.57
C ASP A 188 10.03 -16.65 18.02
N ALA A 189 9.52 -15.71 18.83
CA ALA A 189 8.50 -14.77 18.37
C ALA A 189 8.55 -13.40 19.07
N LEU A 190 8.14 -12.38 18.31
CA LEU A 190 7.98 -11.00 18.77
C LEU A 190 7.13 -10.89 20.04
N PRO A 191 7.33 -9.90 20.92
CA PRO A 191 6.52 -9.72 22.12
C PRO A 191 5.03 -9.64 21.79
N ASN A 192 4.21 -10.34 22.56
CA ASN A 192 2.75 -10.39 22.38
C ASN A 192 2.29 -10.84 20.98
N ALA A 193 3.12 -11.62 20.27
CA ALA A 193 2.74 -12.29 19.02
C ALA A 193 2.45 -13.78 19.27
N THR A 194 1.66 -14.40 18.40
CA THR A 194 1.43 -15.85 18.39
C THR A 194 2.17 -16.53 17.24
N PHE A 195 2.79 -15.74 16.37
CA PHE A 195 3.48 -16.20 15.17
C PHE A 195 4.98 -15.99 15.32
N GLY A 196 5.74 -16.99 14.90
CA GLY A 196 7.18 -16.94 14.94
C GLY A 196 7.78 -16.07 13.85
N HIS A 197 9.08 -15.81 13.98
CA HIS A 197 9.80 -14.89 13.11
C HIS A 197 9.86 -15.37 11.65
N ARG A 198 9.97 -16.69 11.41
CA ARG A 198 10.12 -17.23 10.06
C ARG A 198 8.83 -17.07 9.26
N LEU A 199 7.69 -17.37 9.87
CA LEU A 199 6.37 -17.21 9.27
C LEU A 199 6.07 -15.74 8.91
N ILE A 200 6.33 -14.81 9.83
CA ILE A 200 6.08 -13.38 9.57
C ILE A 200 7.00 -12.86 8.46
N SER A 201 8.28 -13.28 8.47
CA SER A 201 9.25 -12.88 7.44
C SER A 201 8.85 -13.44 6.07
N PHE A 202 8.53 -14.73 6.00
CA PHE A 202 8.08 -15.40 4.76
C PHE A 202 6.85 -14.72 4.16
N THR A 203 5.81 -14.51 4.99
CA THR A 203 4.57 -13.87 4.53
C THR A 203 4.81 -12.42 4.07
N SER A 204 5.67 -11.67 4.77
CA SER A 204 6.03 -10.31 4.36
C SER A 204 6.75 -10.28 3.00
N TRP A 205 7.65 -11.25 2.76
CA TRP A 205 8.34 -11.40 1.49
C TRP A 205 7.38 -11.78 0.36
N CYS A 206 6.47 -12.71 0.59
CA CYS A 206 5.46 -13.07 -0.41
C CYS A 206 4.60 -11.86 -0.81
N HIS A 207 4.15 -11.08 0.17
CA HIS A 207 3.28 -9.94 -0.11
C HIS A 207 4.02 -8.78 -0.76
N TYR A 208 5.09 -8.29 -0.13
CA TYR A 208 5.80 -7.08 -0.57
C TYR A 208 6.89 -7.35 -1.63
N GLY A 209 7.52 -8.52 -1.59
CA GLY A 209 8.58 -8.90 -2.54
C GLY A 209 8.04 -9.54 -3.82
N LEU A 210 7.10 -10.48 -3.70
CA LEU A 210 6.55 -11.23 -4.84
C LEU A 210 5.21 -10.68 -5.35
N GLY A 211 4.56 -9.76 -4.62
CA GLY A 211 3.28 -9.19 -5.01
C GLY A 211 2.07 -10.13 -4.83
N VAL A 212 2.20 -11.17 -4.00
CA VAL A 212 1.08 -12.07 -3.66
C VAL A 212 0.01 -11.30 -2.90
N THR A 213 -1.26 -11.45 -3.31
CA THR A 213 -2.34 -10.73 -2.63
C THR A 213 -2.57 -11.27 -1.22
N LEU A 214 -3.11 -10.43 -0.33
CA LEU A 214 -3.33 -10.81 1.05
C LEU A 214 -4.27 -12.03 1.17
N ASP A 215 -5.30 -12.08 0.33
CA ASP A 215 -6.27 -13.18 0.31
C ASP A 215 -5.62 -14.48 -0.17
N GLN A 216 -4.84 -14.44 -1.27
CA GLN A 216 -4.08 -15.60 -1.75
C GLN A 216 -3.12 -16.12 -0.68
N LEU A 217 -2.46 -15.23 0.04
CA LEU A 217 -1.53 -15.61 1.10
C LEU A 217 -2.27 -16.27 2.27
N ILE A 218 -3.42 -15.74 2.68
CA ILE A 218 -4.27 -16.36 3.71
C ILE A 218 -4.72 -17.75 3.28
N ASP A 219 -5.13 -17.92 2.02
CA ASP A 219 -5.54 -19.21 1.47
C ASP A 219 -4.38 -20.22 1.52
N ILE A 220 -3.17 -19.81 1.14
CA ILE A 220 -1.96 -20.64 1.23
C ILE A 220 -1.67 -21.04 2.69
N LEU A 221 -1.69 -20.07 3.61
CA LEU A 221 -1.44 -20.33 5.04
C LEU A 221 -2.47 -21.29 5.63
N GLN A 222 -3.74 -21.13 5.27
CA GLN A 222 -4.84 -21.93 5.79
C GLN A 222 -4.87 -23.33 5.18
N PHE A 223 -4.66 -23.47 3.88
CA PHE A 223 -4.76 -24.75 3.18
C PHE A 223 -3.49 -25.59 3.31
N HIS A 224 -2.33 -25.03 2.99
CA HIS A 224 -1.07 -25.77 2.98
C HIS A 224 -0.42 -25.85 4.36
N LEU A 225 -0.42 -24.75 5.10
CA LEU A 225 0.25 -24.65 6.40
C LEU A 225 -0.69 -24.87 7.59
N GLN A 226 -1.99 -25.12 7.34
CA GLN A 226 -3.03 -25.34 8.35
C GLN A 226 -3.09 -24.26 9.44
N THR A 227 -2.54 -23.08 9.15
CA THR A 227 -2.35 -21.97 10.07
C THR A 227 -3.39 -20.91 9.76
N ARG A 228 -4.51 -20.95 10.49
CA ARG A 228 -5.60 -19.97 10.27
C ARG A 228 -5.19 -18.57 10.68
N LEU A 229 -5.06 -17.64 9.74
CA LEU A 229 -4.70 -16.25 10.03
C LEU A 229 -5.72 -15.28 9.40
N SER A 230 -6.03 -14.19 10.10
CA SER A 230 -6.83 -13.11 9.53
C SER A 230 -5.93 -12.08 8.85
N ALA A 231 -6.46 -11.44 7.79
CA ALA A 231 -5.83 -10.30 7.12
C ALA A 231 -5.32 -9.24 8.11
N GLY A 232 -6.16 -8.84 9.06
CA GLY A 232 -5.79 -7.85 10.08
C GLY A 232 -4.69 -8.34 11.02
N GLY A 233 -4.68 -9.63 11.38
CA GLY A 233 -3.62 -10.22 12.21
C GLY A 233 -2.27 -10.22 11.49
N LEU A 234 -2.27 -10.52 10.20
CA LEU A 234 -1.07 -10.53 9.37
C LEU A 234 -0.50 -9.12 9.17
N ILE A 235 -1.36 -8.15 8.83
CA ILE A 235 -0.96 -6.74 8.71
C ILE A 235 -0.39 -6.22 10.04
N ALA A 236 -1.04 -6.52 11.17
CA ALA A 236 -0.55 -6.11 12.48
C ALA A 236 0.81 -6.74 12.81
N ALA A 237 1.06 -7.98 12.37
CA ALA A 237 2.36 -8.63 12.53
C ALA A 237 3.44 -7.95 11.68
N TRP A 238 3.14 -7.61 10.42
CA TRP A 238 4.07 -6.89 9.54
C TRP A 238 4.37 -5.47 10.02
N GLN A 239 3.39 -4.75 10.58
CA GLN A 239 3.62 -3.44 11.18
C GLN A 239 4.65 -3.52 12.33
N ARG A 240 4.52 -4.53 13.20
CA ARG A 240 5.50 -4.77 14.27
C ARG A 240 6.88 -5.13 13.73
N LEU A 241 6.93 -5.93 12.66
CA LEU A 241 8.18 -6.26 11.96
C LEU A 241 8.83 -5.00 11.39
N ALA A 242 8.06 -4.14 10.71
CA ALA A 242 8.55 -2.90 10.14
C ALA A 242 9.08 -1.94 11.20
N GLU A 243 8.41 -1.81 12.35
CA GLU A 243 8.92 -1.04 13.48
C GLU A 243 10.29 -1.53 13.99
N MET A 244 10.55 -2.84 13.89
CA MET A 244 11.82 -3.43 14.27
C MET A 244 12.93 -3.24 13.24
N LEU A 245 12.58 -3.22 11.95
CA LEU A 245 13.54 -3.03 10.86
C LEU A 245 13.84 -1.54 10.58
N ALA A 246 13.07 -0.61 11.15
CA ALA A 246 13.24 0.81 10.92
C ALA A 246 14.64 1.31 11.38
N PRO A 247 15.41 2.03 10.55
CA PRO A 247 16.81 2.39 10.81
C PRO A 247 17.05 3.35 12.01
N GLY A 248 15.98 3.87 12.62
CA GLY A 248 16.04 4.67 13.86
C GLY A 248 15.77 3.88 15.14
N THR A 249 15.40 2.60 15.06
CA THR A 249 15.14 1.72 16.21
C THR A 249 16.35 0.83 16.51
N ASN A 250 17.55 1.42 16.55
CA ASN A 250 18.85 0.75 16.80
C ASN A 250 18.99 0.10 18.20
N ASN A 251 17.88 -0.06 18.91
CA ASN A 251 17.81 -0.62 20.23
C ASN A 251 16.61 -1.56 20.38
N TRP A 252 16.44 -2.49 19.44
CA TRP A 252 15.38 -3.51 19.55
C TRP A 252 15.46 -4.29 20.88
N ARG A 253 16.67 -4.44 21.44
CA ARG A 253 16.95 -5.08 22.75
C ARG A 253 16.50 -4.26 23.97
N SER A 254 16.28 -2.95 23.87
CA SER A 254 15.74 -2.16 25.00
C SER A 254 14.22 -2.11 25.02
N ARG A 255 13.54 -2.60 23.98
CA ARG A 255 12.08 -2.54 23.93
C ARG A 255 11.47 -3.43 25.04
N PRO A 256 10.42 -2.95 25.74
CA PRO A 256 9.70 -3.75 26.72
C PRO A 256 9.19 -5.05 26.06
N GLY A 257 9.57 -6.21 26.62
CA GLY A 257 9.23 -7.54 26.09
C GLY A 257 10.35 -8.25 25.31
N ASN A 258 11.39 -7.53 24.87
CA ASN A 258 12.57 -8.09 24.20
C ASN A 258 13.80 -8.23 25.14
N ARG A 259 13.66 -7.86 26.41
CA ARG A 259 14.64 -8.07 27.48
C ARG A 259 14.02 -8.96 28.55
N PRO A 260 14.84 -9.80 29.23
CA PRO A 260 14.39 -10.44 30.45
C PRO A 260 13.81 -9.40 31.41
N THR A 261 12.53 -9.54 31.77
CA THR A 261 11.82 -8.47 32.48
C THR A 261 12.01 -8.64 33.98
N CYS A 262 12.65 -7.66 34.64
CA CYS A 262 12.64 -7.53 36.09
C CYS A 262 11.40 -6.69 36.49
N THR A 263 10.26 -7.33 36.78
CA THR A 263 9.03 -6.62 37.22
C THR A 263 9.06 -6.36 38.74
N PRO A 264 8.78 -5.12 39.20
CA PRO A 264 8.66 -4.83 40.63
C PRO A 264 7.59 -5.71 41.26
N THR A 265 7.87 -6.27 42.43
CA THR A 265 6.84 -6.85 43.28
C THR A 265 5.90 -5.72 43.69
N LYS A 266 4.66 -5.71 43.18
CA LYS A 266 3.61 -4.92 43.83
C LYS A 266 3.50 -5.40 45.28
N PRO A 267 3.49 -4.49 46.28
CA PRO A 267 3.32 -4.91 47.67
C PRO A 267 2.00 -5.68 47.79
N ALA A 268 2.04 -6.80 48.51
CA ALA A 268 0.86 -7.57 48.87
C ALA A 268 -0.01 -6.68 49.78
N GLY A 269 -1.01 -6.00 49.22
CA GLY A 269 -1.88 -5.09 49.99
C GLY A 269 -2.66 -4.04 49.17
N ALA A 270 -2.32 -3.79 47.91
CA ALA A 270 -3.07 -2.82 47.09
C ALA A 270 -4.31 -3.45 46.43
N TRP A 271 -5.28 -3.87 47.23
CA TRP A 271 -6.67 -4.09 46.83
C TRP A 271 -7.56 -3.05 47.51
N LEU A 272 -7.48 -1.79 47.09
CA LEU A 272 -8.50 -0.81 47.45
C LEU A 272 -8.92 -0.02 46.20
N ALA A 273 -10.22 -0.16 45.92
CA ALA A 273 -11.10 0.68 45.11
C ALA A 273 -10.83 0.77 43.58
N ARG A 274 -11.55 -0.06 42.83
CA ARG A 274 -12.27 0.44 41.65
C ARG A 274 -13.54 1.14 42.17
N PRO A 275 -13.90 2.36 41.76
CA PRO A 275 -15.30 2.75 41.75
C PRO A 275 -15.87 2.39 40.37
N ALA A 276 -16.65 1.31 40.34
CA ALA A 276 -17.77 1.20 39.40
C ALA A 276 -19.00 1.69 40.16
N GLY A 277 -19.79 2.60 39.58
CA GLY A 277 -21.06 3.00 40.18
C GLY A 277 -21.65 4.25 39.56
N CYS A 278 -22.48 4.05 38.52
CA CYS A 278 -23.51 4.98 38.13
C CYS A 278 -24.48 5.27 39.29
N GLY A 279 -24.85 6.54 39.42
CA GLY A 279 -26.17 7.09 39.78
C GLY A 279 -27.05 6.42 40.83
N VAL A 280 -27.28 7.14 41.93
CA VAL A 280 -28.59 7.24 42.59
C VAL A 280 -28.76 8.69 43.10
N LEU A 281 -29.87 9.34 42.75
CA LEU A 281 -30.33 10.61 43.35
C LEU A 281 -30.49 10.47 44.87
N PRO A 282 -30.53 11.60 45.60
CA PRO A 282 -31.80 11.88 46.28
C PRO A 282 -32.23 13.35 46.17
N MET A 283 -33.55 13.51 46.02
CA MET A 283 -34.29 14.75 46.31
C MET A 283 -34.26 15.08 47.81
N ALA A 284 -34.27 16.38 48.08
CA ALA A 284 -34.92 17.08 49.19
C ALA A 284 -34.52 16.76 50.64
N ARG A 285 -34.01 17.80 51.33
CA ARG A 285 -34.66 18.39 52.52
C ARG A 285 -34.00 19.72 52.96
N SER A 286 -34.88 20.70 53.24
CA SER A 286 -34.88 21.73 54.29
C SER A 286 -33.75 22.78 54.41
N ALA A 287 -34.10 24.01 54.00
CA ALA A 287 -34.26 25.23 54.83
C ALA A 287 -33.34 25.46 56.05
N THR A 288 -32.58 26.56 55.98
CA THR A 288 -32.12 27.57 56.98
C THR A 288 -30.83 28.16 56.39
N THR A 289 -30.62 29.46 56.20
CA THR A 289 -31.21 30.73 56.65
C THR A 289 -30.93 31.77 55.56
#